data_AF-A0A3P6G2G2-F1
#
_entry.id   AF-A0A3P6G2G2-F1
#
_cell.length_a   1.000
_cell.length_b   1.000
_cell.length_c   1.000
_cell.angle_alpha   90.00
_cell.angle_beta   90.00
_cell.angle_gamma   90.00
#
_symmetry.space_group_name_H-M   'P 1'
#
loop_
_entity.id
_entity.type
_entity.pdbx_description
1 polymer ?
#
loop_
_entity_poly.entity_id
_entity_poly.type
_entity_poly.pdbx_seq_one_letter_code
_entity_poly.pdbx_strand_id
1 'polypeptide(L)'
;MAKLCNGWNFASNHTSDDDGRIILLWKYPATVRILSQTSQLMTCEVFIPSSQKIVYKAVYASNLSEERTELWIDLINLQQNMALDSLSWAVGGYFNQILHP
;
A
#
# COMPACT_ATOMS: atom_id res chain seq x y z
N MET A 1 17.48 -11.36 23.12
CA MET A 1 17.37 -10.99 21.69
C MET A 1 16.31 -9.89 21.60
N ALA A 2 16.68 -8.66 21.24
CA ALA A 2 15.71 -7.57 21.15
C ALA A 2 14.80 -7.80 19.93
N LYS A 3 13.48 -7.74 20.12
CA LYS A 3 12.52 -7.90 19.03
C LYS A 3 12.52 -6.59 18.21
N LEU A 4 12.93 -6.65 16.94
CA LEU A 4 12.80 -5.53 16.02
C LEU A 4 11.32 -5.10 15.96
N CYS A 5 11.06 -3.79 16.05
CA CYS A 5 9.71 -3.23 16.06
C CYS A 5 8.80 -3.80 17.18
N ASN A 6 9.32 -3.99 18.40
CA ASN A 6 8.53 -4.50 19.53
C ASN A 6 7.25 -3.67 19.78
N GLY A 7 6.10 -4.36 19.87
CA GLY A 7 4.79 -3.74 20.06
C GLY A 7 4.19 -3.09 18.81
N TRP A 8 4.83 -3.21 17.64
CA TRP A 8 4.22 -2.89 16.36
C TRP A 8 3.60 -4.13 15.74
N ASN A 9 2.52 -3.91 15.00
CA ASN A 9 1.96 -4.88 14.09
C ASN A 9 2.57 -4.67 12.70
N PHE A 10 2.53 -5.71 11.87
CA PHE A 10 3.01 -5.60 10.50
C PHE A 10 2.24 -6.51 9.54
N ALA A 11 2.32 -6.16 8.27
CA ALA A 11 1.91 -6.97 7.13
C ALA A 11 2.92 -6.76 6.00
N SER A 12 3.01 -7.72 5.09
CA SER A 12 3.89 -7.61 3.92
C SER A 12 3.22 -8.20 2.68
N ASN A 13 3.76 -7.92 1.51
CA ASN A 13 3.21 -8.44 0.25
C ASN A 13 3.74 -9.84 -0.15
N HIS A 14 4.25 -10.63 0.81
CA HIS A 14 4.87 -11.94 0.52
C HIS A 14 3.93 -12.95 -0.16
N THR A 15 2.60 -12.76 -0.14
CA THR A 15 1.71 -13.68 -0.87
C THR A 15 1.63 -13.36 -2.36
N SER A 16 2.21 -12.24 -2.79
CA SER A 16 2.21 -11.77 -4.17
C SER A 16 3.61 -11.53 -4.73
N ASP A 17 4.64 -11.69 -3.91
CA ASP A 17 6.04 -11.41 -4.24
C ASP A 17 6.94 -12.19 -3.28
N ASP A 18 7.78 -13.10 -3.77
CA ASP A 18 8.61 -13.96 -2.92
C ASP A 18 9.61 -13.17 -2.05
N ASP A 19 10.04 -11.98 -2.53
CA ASP A 19 10.95 -11.09 -1.81
C ASP A 19 10.22 -10.19 -0.79
N GLY A 20 8.88 -10.12 -0.84
CA GLY A 20 8.07 -9.37 0.11
C GLY A 20 8.47 -7.91 0.28
N ARG A 21 8.69 -7.23 -0.85
CA ARG A 21 9.34 -5.92 -0.95
C ARG A 21 8.58 -4.76 -0.30
N ILE A 22 7.30 -4.95 0.06
CA ILE A 22 6.49 -3.94 0.75
C ILE A 22 6.17 -4.45 2.15
N ILE A 23 6.53 -3.67 3.16
CA ILE A 23 6.21 -3.94 4.57
C ILE A 23 5.45 -2.75 5.14
N LEU A 24 4.24 -3.00 5.64
CA LEU A 24 3.45 -2.04 6.39
C LEU A 24 3.65 -2.29 7.87
N LEU A 25 3.97 -1.23 8.62
CA LEU A 25 4.12 -1.24 10.08
C LEU A 25 3.12 -0.27 10.70
N TRP A 26 2.44 -0.70 11.75
CA TRP A 26 1.53 0.19 12.49
C TRP A 26 1.52 -0.16 13.98
N LYS A 27 1.07 0.78 14.81
CA LYS A 27 1.00 0.62 16.26
C LYS A 27 -0.35 1.11 16.77
N TYR A 28 -0.81 0.53 17.88
CA TYR A 28 -1.98 1.04 18.59
C TYR A 28 -1.84 2.55 18.87
N PRO A 29 -2.89 3.37 18.66
CA PRO A 29 -4.29 2.95 18.43
C PRO A 29 -4.67 2.72 16.97
N ALA A 30 -3.74 2.79 16.03
CA ALA A 30 -4.03 2.48 14.64
C ALA A 30 -4.33 0.99 14.44
N THR A 31 -5.29 0.71 13.57
CA THR A 31 -5.60 -0.62 13.06
C THR A 31 -5.55 -0.58 11.54
N VAL A 32 -4.97 -1.61 10.95
CA VAL A 32 -4.79 -1.71 9.49
C VAL A 32 -5.42 -3.01 9.02
N ARG A 33 -6.25 -2.91 7.98
CA ARG A 33 -6.88 -4.05 7.31
C ARG A 33 -6.37 -4.11 5.87
N ILE A 34 -5.65 -5.16 5.52
CA ILE A 34 -5.17 -5.36 4.15
C ILE A 34 -6.36 -5.73 3.26
N LEU A 35 -6.46 -5.07 2.11
CA LEU A 35 -7.52 -5.26 1.13
C LEU A 35 -7.03 -6.05 -0.07
N SER A 36 -5.85 -5.71 -0.58
CA SER A 36 -5.21 -6.39 -1.69
C SER A 36 -3.70 -6.16 -1.68
N GLN A 37 -2.98 -7.04 -2.38
CA GLN A 37 -1.54 -6.95 -2.58
C GLN A 37 -1.19 -7.48 -3.96
N THR A 38 -0.14 -6.90 -4.54
CA THR A 38 0.54 -7.33 -5.76
C THR A 38 2.05 -7.24 -5.52
N SER A 39 2.85 -7.55 -6.53
CA SER A 39 4.30 -7.36 -6.47
C SER A 39 4.72 -5.89 -6.35
N GLN A 40 3.86 -4.94 -6.78
CA GLN A 40 4.19 -3.51 -6.84
C GLN A 40 3.33 -2.63 -5.91
N LEU A 41 2.29 -3.19 -5.28
CA LEU A 41 1.29 -2.44 -4.52
C LEU A 41 0.79 -3.21 -3.29
N MET A 42 0.55 -2.52 -2.19
CA MET A 42 -0.34 -3.00 -1.11
C MET A 42 -1.42 -1.96 -0.83
N THR A 43 -2.69 -2.40 -0.82
CA THR A 43 -3.83 -1.56 -0.45
C THR A 43 -4.34 -1.97 0.92
N CYS A 44 -4.56 -0.98 1.80
CA CYS A 44 -5.12 -1.21 3.12
C CYS A 44 -6.11 -0.11 3.52
N GLU A 45 -7.05 -0.46 4.40
CA GLU A 45 -7.76 0.54 5.20
C GLU A 45 -6.99 0.80 6.48
N VAL A 46 -6.83 2.07 6.82
CA VAL A 46 -6.24 2.53 8.07
C VAL A 46 -7.35 3.18 8.89
N PHE A 47 -7.51 2.71 10.12
CA PHE A 47 -8.43 3.26 11.09
C PHE A 47 -7.68 3.68 12.36
N ILE A 48 -7.88 4.93 12.75
CA ILE A 48 -7.35 5.51 13.99
C ILE A 48 -8.57 6.05 14.76
N PRO A 49 -8.76 5.68 16.04
CA PRO A 49 -9.86 6.19 16.86
C PRO A 49 -9.97 7.72 16.82
N SER A 50 -11.21 8.22 16.75
CA SER A 50 -11.53 9.65 16.65
C SER A 50 -10.96 10.36 15.41
N SER A 51 -10.49 9.63 14.41
CA SER A 51 -10.00 10.17 13.14
C SER A 51 -10.81 9.60 11.97
N GLN A 52 -10.70 10.24 10.79
CA GLN A 52 -11.30 9.74 9.57
C GLN A 52 -10.60 8.44 9.13
N LYS A 53 -11.39 7.46 8.67
CA LYS A 53 -10.85 6.26 8.02
C LYS A 53 -10.25 6.64 6.67
N ILE A 54 -9.06 6.12 6.39
CA ILE A 54 -8.34 6.37 5.14
C ILE A 54 -8.08 5.04 4.42
N VAL A 55 -8.23 5.03 3.10
CA VAL A 55 -7.67 3.96 2.26
C VAL A 55 -6.26 4.40 1.88
N TYR A 56 -5.26 3.60 2.23
CA TYR A 56 -3.87 3.86 1.89
C TYR A 56 -3.34 2.81 0.91
N LYS A 57 -2.51 3.28 -0.03
CA LYS A 57 -1.80 2.44 -0.98
C LYS A 57 -0.30 2.69 -0.85
N ALA A 58 0.43 1.64 -0.49
CA ALA A 58 1.89 1.63 -0.52
C ALA A 58 2.36 1.11 -1.88
N VAL A 59 3.17 1.92 -2.57
CA VAL A 59 3.72 1.60 -3.89
C VAL A 59 5.21 1.31 -3.79
N TYR A 60 5.63 0.20 -4.38
CA TYR A 60 7.03 -0.08 -4.68
C TYR A 60 7.11 -0.59 -6.12
N ALA A 61 7.19 0.35 -7.05
CA ALA A 61 7.06 0.09 -8.48
C ALA A 61 8.34 -0.50 -9.08
N SER A 62 8.20 -1.25 -10.18
CA SER A 62 9.32 -1.74 -10.96
C SER A 62 10.18 -0.59 -11.52
N ASN A 63 11.48 -0.84 -11.62
CA ASN A 63 12.40 0.04 -12.32
C ASN A 63 12.15 0.04 -13.84
N LEU A 64 11.59 -1.05 -14.38
CA LEU A 64 11.27 -1.19 -15.79
C LEU A 64 9.93 -0.52 -16.10
N SER A 65 9.92 0.37 -17.09
CA SER A 65 8.71 1.13 -17.45
C SER A 65 7.58 0.24 -17.96
N GLU A 66 7.92 -0.83 -18.68
CA GLU A 66 6.94 -1.77 -19.24
C GLU A 66 6.16 -2.47 -18.12
N GLU A 67 6.86 -2.96 -17.09
CA GLU A 67 6.27 -3.62 -15.93
C GLU A 67 5.43 -2.67 -15.07
N ARG A 68 5.73 -1.36 -15.07
CA ARG A 68 4.88 -0.37 -14.38
C ARG A 68 3.51 -0.19 -15.02
N THR A 69 3.30 -0.64 -16.26
CA THR A 69 1.98 -0.59 -16.90
C THR A 69 0.93 -1.31 -16.05
N GLU A 70 1.27 -2.46 -15.46
CA GLU A 70 0.38 -3.22 -14.59
C GLU A 70 0.01 -2.43 -13.32
N LEU A 71 0.99 -1.77 -12.70
CA LEU A 71 0.75 -0.89 -11.55
C LEU A 71 -0.28 0.20 -11.87
N TRP A 72 -0.17 0.86 -13.03
CA TRP A 72 -1.10 1.91 -13.41
C TRP A 72 -2.51 1.37 -13.67
N ILE A 73 -2.61 0.21 -14.33
CA ILE A 73 -3.88 -0.50 -14.57
C ILE A 73 -4.54 -0.86 -13.23
N ASP A 74 -3.78 -1.41 -12.29
CA ASP A 74 -4.26 -1.77 -10.96
C ASP A 74 -4.78 -0.55 -10.20
N LEU A 75 -4.07 0.58 -10.27
CA LEU A 75 -4.52 1.81 -9.62
C LEU A 75 -5.85 2.32 -10.17
N ILE A 76 -6.05 2.28 -11.49
CA ILE A 76 -7.29 2.68 -12.17
C ILE A 76 -8.44 1.72 -11.81
N ASN A 77 -8.24 0.42 -12.00
CA ASN A 77 -9.26 -0.60 -11.74
C ASN A 77 -9.74 -0.54 -10.29
N LEU A 78 -8.80 -0.38 -9.35
CA LEU A 78 -9.10 -0.38 -7.93
C LEU A 78 -9.79 0.92 -7.51
N GLN A 79 -9.45 2.07 -8.11
CA GLN A 79 -10.21 3.30 -7.91
C GLN A 79 -11.68 3.13 -8.29
N GLN A 80 -11.96 2.49 -9.43
CA GLN A 80 -13.32 2.23 -9.90
C GLN A 80 -14.05 1.21 -9.01
N ASN A 81 -13.41 0.07 -8.72
CA ASN A 81 -14.03 -1.02 -7.95
C ASN A 81 -14.35 -0.65 -6.50
N MET A 82 -13.61 0.30 -5.92
CA MET A 82 -13.80 0.73 -4.54
C MET A 82 -14.42 2.13 -4.40
N ALA A 83 -14.81 2.77 -5.51
CA ALA A 83 -15.32 4.14 -5.53
C ALA A 83 -14.46 5.10 -4.70
N LEU A 84 -13.13 5.03 -4.88
CA LEU A 84 -12.17 5.75 -4.02
C LEU A 84 -12.27 7.27 -4.14
N ASP A 85 -12.93 7.78 -5.17
CA ASP A 85 -13.29 9.19 -5.35
C ASP A 85 -14.27 9.70 -4.28
N SER A 86 -15.02 8.79 -3.64
CA SER A 86 -15.92 9.11 -2.53
C SER A 86 -15.28 8.93 -1.13
N LEU A 87 -14.02 8.49 -1.07
CA LEU A 87 -13.32 8.17 0.17
C LEU A 87 -12.07 9.04 0.35
N SER A 88 -11.59 9.15 1.59
CA SER A 88 -10.24 9.66 1.84
C SER A 88 -9.22 8.62 1.38
N TRP A 89 -8.68 8.83 0.19
CA TRP A 89 -7.72 7.94 -0.44
C TRP A 89 -6.35 8.60 -0.54
N ALA A 90 -5.33 7.89 -0.07
CA ALA A 90 -3.94 8.29 -0.18
C ALA A 90 -3.13 7.20 -0.90
N VAL A 91 -2.24 7.63 -1.79
CA VAL A 91 -1.29 6.75 -2.49
C VAL A 91 0.11 7.32 -2.24
N GLY A 92 1.04 6.47 -1.84
CA GLY A 92 2.41 6.91 -1.60
C GLY A 92 3.41 5.78 -1.72
N GLY A 93 4.66 6.14 -1.96
CA GLY A 93 5.76 5.20 -2.13
C GLY A 93 6.66 5.57 -3.30
N TYR A 94 7.39 4.58 -3.81
CA TYR A 94 8.36 4.78 -4.88
C TYR A 94 7.78 4.31 -6.21
N PHE A 95 7.37 5.27 -7.04
CA PHE A 95 6.74 4.99 -8.34
C PHE A 95 7.73 4.74 -9.48
N ASN A 96 9.03 4.98 -9.25
CA ASN A 96 10.04 4.87 -10.30
C ASN A 96 9.71 5.69 -11.57
N GLN A 97 8.96 6.77 -11.41
CA GLN A 97 8.47 7.61 -12.49
C GLN A 97 8.71 9.08 -12.16
N ILE A 98 9.44 9.76 -13.04
CA ILE A 98 9.63 11.20 -12.95
C ILE A 98 8.36 11.86 -13.50
N LEU A 99 7.80 12.81 -12.73
CA LEU A 99 6.58 13.53 -13.10
C LEU A 99 6.86 14.60 -14.17
N HIS A 100 7.98 15.29 -14.03
CA HIS A 100 8.45 16.33 -14.94
C HIS A 100 9.94 16.09 -15.21
N PRO A 101 10.31 15.60 -16.40
CA PRO A 101 11.70 15.31 -16.76
C PRO A 101 12.56 16.57 -16.90
#